data_AF-A0A929NF96-F1
#
_entry.id   AF-A0A929NF96-F1
#
_cell.length_a   1.000
_cell.length_b   1.000
_cell.length_c   1.000
_cell.angle_alpha   90.00
_cell.angle_beta   90.00
_cell.angle_gamma   90.00
#
_symmetry.space_group_name_H-M   'P 1'
#
loop_
_entity.id
_entity.type
_entity.pdbx_description
1 polymer ?
#
loop_
_entity_poly.entity_id
_entity_poly.type
_entity_poly.pdbx_seq_one_letter_code
_entity_poly.pdbx_strand_id
1 'polypeptide(L)'
;MMLKKLHISTLSLIILFGLVISGKILFGIDPLQPLEYKVYDSLLHLRQRKAATQVIVLAIDNKSVQSIGSWPWPRSYIASLVRRLTDDGTHTMGLSLLYPSREINPGLEEIRFIKQSLPPKPSRAERKSLKEISVNLTEALQRLDHDQQLISAVRAARRVVLPLRFTLEDPPDSKPPPLSAWLGLNSLDPKSYSNDQPGLNHDDSRYRGILKTRKVTAGGLIQPYEELSRKAGALGHTNIIVESDGVVRKMPLLINYQSRDFLSFALQVARKHSGVRLKDLETGSTGLDLKRLSIPTEKNHSMFIDFSGQKANIRQIS
;
A
#
# COMPACT_ATOMS: atom_id res chain seq x y z
N MET A 1 8.91 47.93 -34.18
CA MET A 1 9.55 47.36 -32.98
C MET A 1 10.41 46.17 -33.41
N MET A 2 11.70 46.40 -33.70
CA MET A 2 12.61 45.36 -34.22
C MET A 2 13.14 44.49 -33.07
N LEU A 3 12.82 43.20 -33.07
CA LEU A 3 13.48 42.24 -32.18
C LEU A 3 14.96 42.11 -32.59
N LYS A 4 15.88 42.58 -31.73
CA LYS A 4 17.32 42.29 -31.86
C LYS A 4 17.51 40.78 -31.77
N LYS A 5 18.01 40.16 -32.85
CA LYS A 5 18.41 38.74 -32.85
C LYS A 5 19.55 38.55 -31.85
N LEU A 6 19.32 37.76 -30.80
CA LEU A 6 20.34 37.37 -29.85
C LEU A 6 21.27 36.35 -30.53
N HIS A 7 22.43 36.78 -31.02
CA HIS A 7 23.45 35.88 -31.55
C HIS A 7 24.17 35.21 -30.37
N ILE A 8 23.62 34.09 -29.90
CA ILE A 8 24.29 33.24 -28.92
C ILE A 8 25.43 32.53 -29.65
N SER A 9 26.68 32.75 -29.22
CA SER A 9 27.83 32.07 -29.82
C SER A 9 27.73 30.57 -29.58
N THR A 10 28.10 29.75 -30.57
CA THR A 10 28.12 28.28 -30.46
C THR A 10 28.95 27.81 -29.27
N LEU A 11 30.05 28.51 -28.98
CA LEU A 11 30.92 28.25 -27.84
C LEU A 11 30.20 28.45 -26.49
N SER A 12 29.40 29.51 -26.36
CA SER A 12 28.60 29.76 -25.16
C SER A 12 27.55 28.66 -24.92
N LEU A 13 26.96 28.12 -25.99
CA LEU A 13 26.00 27.01 -25.91
C LEU A 13 26.67 25.71 -25.46
N ILE A 14 27.87 25.40 -25.99
CA ILE A 14 28.66 24.23 -25.60
C ILE A 14 29.07 24.33 -24.13
N ILE A 15 29.53 25.50 -23.67
CA ILE A 15 29.90 25.72 -22.27
C ILE A 15 28.68 25.56 -21.35
N LEU A 16 27.52 26.12 -21.72
CA LEU A 16 26.29 25.97 -20.94
C LEU A 16 25.86 24.50 -20.87
N PHE A 17 25.88 23.78 -21.98
CA PHE A 17 25.52 22.36 -22.04
C PHE A 17 26.51 21.51 -21.23
N GLY A 18 27.80 21.81 -21.32
CA GLY A 18 28.85 21.21 -20.51
C GLY A 18 28.65 21.46 -19.01
N LEU A 19 28.24 22.67 -18.62
CA LEU A 19 27.97 23.03 -17.23
C LEU A 19 26.69 22.38 -16.70
N VAL A 20 25.66 22.22 -17.53
CA VAL A 20 24.45 21.45 -17.20
C VAL A 20 24.77 19.97 -17.00
N ILE A 21 25.53 19.37 -17.91
CA ILE A 21 25.98 17.96 -17.79
C ILE A 21 26.88 17.80 -16.57
N SER A 22 27.85 18.70 -16.38
CA SER A 22 28.75 18.67 -15.23
C SER A 22 28.00 18.91 -13.93
N GLY A 23 26.96 19.75 -13.92
CA GLY A 23 26.09 19.97 -12.77
C GLY A 23 25.27 18.72 -12.41
N LYS A 24 24.75 18.03 -13.43
CA LYS A 24 24.10 16.72 -13.28
C LYS A 24 25.05 15.66 -12.74
N ILE A 25 26.26 15.59 -13.28
CA ILE A 25 27.27 14.62 -12.86
C ILE A 25 27.80 14.94 -11.47
N LEU A 26 28.13 16.19 -11.14
CA LEU A 26 28.80 16.51 -9.87
C LEU A 26 27.84 16.67 -8.70
N PHE A 27 26.64 17.21 -8.93
CA PHE A 27 25.71 17.58 -7.86
C PHE A 27 24.39 16.80 -7.88
N GLY A 28 24.19 15.90 -8.86
CA GLY A 28 22.94 15.16 -9.00
C GLY A 28 21.72 16.06 -9.30
N ILE A 29 21.95 17.31 -9.69
CA ILE A 29 20.91 18.27 -10.04
C ILE A 29 20.48 17.95 -11.46
N ASP A 30 19.21 17.68 -11.68
CA ASP A 30 18.66 17.46 -13.01
C ASP A 30 17.89 18.73 -13.42
N PRO A 31 18.56 19.78 -13.94
CA PRO A 31 17.94 21.11 -14.14
C PRO A 31 16.82 21.09 -15.19
N LEU A 32 16.75 20.03 -16.01
CA LEU A 32 15.70 19.82 -17.00
C LEU A 32 14.50 19.06 -16.44
N GLN A 33 14.62 18.40 -15.28
CA GLN A 33 13.54 17.62 -14.67
C GLN A 33 12.25 18.43 -14.44
N PRO A 34 12.29 19.70 -13.98
CA PRO A 34 11.08 20.51 -13.89
C PRO A 34 10.39 20.74 -15.25
N LEU A 35 11.17 20.87 -16.33
CA LEU A 35 10.62 21.01 -17.68
C LEU A 35 10.03 19.68 -18.15
N GLU A 36 10.72 18.57 -17.93
CA GLU A 36 10.23 17.22 -18.24
C GLU A 36 8.90 16.92 -17.53
N TYR A 37 8.80 17.25 -16.24
CA TYR A 37 7.57 17.09 -15.47
C TYR A 37 6.44 17.97 -15.97
N LYS A 38 6.70 19.22 -16.35
CA LYS A 38 5.69 20.08 -16.99
C LYS A 38 5.20 19.50 -18.32
N VAL A 39 6.11 18.98 -19.15
CA VAL A 39 5.75 18.34 -20.42
C VAL A 39 4.94 17.07 -20.17
N TYR A 40 5.37 16.22 -19.24
CA TYR A 40 4.66 15.01 -18.83
C TYR A 40 3.23 15.31 -18.37
N ASP A 41 3.08 16.26 -17.43
CA ASP A 41 1.77 16.68 -16.92
C ASP A 41 0.89 17.22 -18.05
N SER A 42 1.45 18.01 -18.98
CA SER A 42 0.71 18.52 -20.15
C SER A 42 0.25 17.41 -21.09
N LEU A 43 1.11 16.42 -21.37
CA LEU A 43 0.78 15.27 -22.21
C LEU A 43 -0.29 14.37 -21.58
N LEU A 44 -0.29 14.23 -20.26
CA LEU A 44 -1.31 13.47 -19.55
C LEU A 44 -2.70 14.12 -19.67
N HIS A 45 -2.79 15.45 -19.61
CA HIS A 45 -4.07 16.15 -19.78
C HIS A 45 -4.68 15.96 -21.18
N LEU A 46 -3.85 15.74 -22.19
CA LEU A 46 -4.27 15.48 -23.56
C LEU A 46 -4.71 14.02 -23.79
N ARG A 47 -4.35 13.11 -22.88
CA ARG A 47 -4.80 11.72 -22.91
C ARG A 47 -6.07 11.59 -22.08
N GLN A 48 -7.04 10.83 -22.56
CA GLN A 48 -8.13 10.31 -21.74
C GLN A 48 -8.28 8.83 -22.07
N ARG A 49 -7.95 7.96 -21.11
CA ARG A 49 -8.12 6.51 -21.26
C ARG A 49 -9.30 6.05 -20.44
N LYS A 50 -10.27 5.41 -21.10
CA LYS A 50 -11.30 4.64 -20.40
C LYS A 50 -10.70 3.29 -19.99
N ALA A 51 -10.73 2.99 -18.71
CA ALA A 51 -10.28 1.71 -18.18
C ALA A 51 -11.33 0.63 -18.49
N ALA A 52 -10.85 -0.59 -18.72
CA ALA A 52 -11.72 -1.76 -18.93
C ALA A 52 -12.48 -2.17 -17.65
N THR A 53 -11.92 -1.85 -16.48
CA THR A 53 -12.49 -2.21 -15.17
C THR A 53 -12.79 -0.94 -14.38
N GLN A 54 -14.02 -0.83 -13.88
CA GLN A 54 -14.43 0.26 -13.01
C GLN A 54 -13.89 0.04 -11.59
N VAL A 55 -13.27 1.08 -11.02
CA VAL A 55 -12.82 1.08 -9.63
C VAL A 55 -13.79 1.92 -8.81
N ILE A 56 -14.28 1.37 -7.70
CA ILE A 56 -15.12 2.10 -6.75
C ILE A 56 -14.27 2.38 -5.51
N VAL A 57 -14.19 3.65 -5.12
CA VAL A 57 -13.54 4.10 -3.89
C VAL A 57 -14.63 4.47 -2.89
N LEU A 58 -14.73 3.69 -1.81
CA LEU A 58 -15.54 4.07 -0.66
C LEU A 58 -14.68 4.96 0.23
N ALA A 59 -14.95 6.26 0.16
CA ALA A 59 -14.18 7.25 0.90
C ALA A 59 -14.69 7.34 2.35
N ILE A 60 -13.75 7.47 3.28
CA ILE A 60 -14.06 7.98 4.62
C ILE A 60 -13.77 9.48 4.54
N ASP A 61 -14.78 10.26 4.19
CA ASP A 61 -14.67 11.71 4.06
C ASP A 61 -15.54 12.44 5.09
N ASN A 62 -15.52 13.77 5.04
CA ASN A 62 -16.28 14.59 5.97
C ASN A 62 -17.79 14.29 5.94
N LYS A 63 -18.34 13.92 4.78
CA LYS A 63 -19.76 13.59 4.66
C LYS A 63 -20.07 12.28 5.37
N SER A 64 -19.22 11.26 5.20
CA SER A 64 -19.37 9.98 5.88
C SER A 64 -19.19 10.13 7.40
N VAL A 65 -18.23 10.94 7.86
CA VAL A 65 -17.99 11.22 9.28
C VAL A 65 -19.17 11.98 9.89
N GLN A 66 -19.75 12.95 9.18
CA GLN A 66 -20.94 13.66 9.64
C GLN A 66 -22.18 12.79 9.74
N SER A 67 -22.33 11.77 8.86
CA SER A 67 -23.51 10.91 8.84
C SER A 67 -23.43 9.73 9.82
N ILE A 68 -22.24 9.16 10.04
CA ILE A 68 -22.04 7.99 10.91
C ILE A 68 -21.60 8.39 12.32
N GLY A 69 -20.76 9.43 12.41
CA GLY A 69 -20.16 9.90 13.65
C GLY A 69 -18.64 10.01 13.59
N SER A 70 -18.04 10.42 14.70
CA SER A 70 -16.62 10.72 14.81
C SER A 70 -15.73 9.53 14.46
N TRP A 71 -14.71 9.79 13.66
CA TRP A 71 -13.62 8.86 13.39
C TRP A 71 -12.63 8.80 14.58
N PRO A 72 -12.01 7.64 14.90
CA PRO A 72 -12.15 6.34 14.27
C PRO A 72 -13.44 5.60 14.64
N TRP A 73 -14.06 4.97 13.65
CA TRP A 73 -15.22 4.12 13.90
C TRP A 73 -14.80 2.76 14.51
N PRO A 74 -15.68 2.10 15.27
CA PRO A 74 -15.44 0.75 15.77
C PRO A 74 -15.18 -0.24 14.61
N ARG A 75 -14.31 -1.24 14.80
CA ARG A 75 -13.98 -2.20 13.72
C ARG A 75 -15.17 -3.06 13.28
N SER A 76 -16.21 -3.15 14.11
CA SER A 76 -17.50 -3.76 13.75
C SER A 76 -18.21 -3.06 12.58
N TYR A 77 -18.06 -1.74 12.44
CA TYR A 77 -18.58 -0.99 11.28
C TYR A 77 -17.81 -1.33 10.01
N ILE A 78 -16.49 -1.44 10.11
CA ILE A 78 -15.66 -1.85 8.97
C ILE A 78 -15.97 -3.32 8.60
N ALA A 79 -16.19 -4.17 9.59
CA ALA A 79 -16.59 -5.56 9.38
C ALA A 79 -17.97 -5.70 8.72
N SER A 80 -18.94 -4.87 9.08
CA SER A 80 -20.26 -4.88 8.44
C SER A 80 -20.19 -4.38 7.00
N LEU A 81 -19.36 -3.35 6.72
CA LEU A 81 -19.10 -2.88 5.36
C LEU A 81 -18.47 -3.96 4.49
N VAL A 82 -17.41 -4.62 4.98
CA VAL A 82 -16.75 -5.72 4.24
C VAL A 82 -17.72 -6.86 3.98
N ARG A 83 -18.56 -7.24 4.95
CA ARG A 83 -19.59 -8.27 4.77
C ARG A 83 -20.59 -7.86 3.68
N ARG A 84 -21.18 -6.68 3.80
CA ARG A 84 -22.15 -6.19 2.82
C ARG A 84 -21.60 -6.16 1.40
N LEU A 85 -20.38 -5.67 1.21
CA LEU A 85 -19.73 -5.67 -0.10
C LEU A 85 -19.45 -7.08 -0.62
N THR A 86 -19.12 -8.02 0.27
CA THR A 86 -18.96 -9.43 -0.08
C THR A 86 -20.28 -10.04 -0.53
N ASP A 87 -21.36 -9.77 0.19
CA ASP A 87 -22.71 -10.25 -0.10
C ASP A 87 -23.25 -9.66 -1.41
N ASP A 88 -22.91 -8.41 -1.71
CA ASP A 88 -23.22 -7.72 -2.98
C ASP A 88 -22.34 -8.21 -4.17
N GLY A 89 -21.47 -9.21 -3.96
CA GLY A 89 -20.69 -9.85 -5.02
C GLY A 89 -19.38 -9.15 -5.38
N THR A 90 -18.83 -8.31 -4.51
CA THR A 90 -17.54 -7.64 -4.76
C THR A 90 -16.41 -8.65 -4.96
N HIS A 91 -15.78 -8.65 -6.13
CA HIS A 91 -14.76 -9.62 -6.49
C HIS A 91 -13.44 -9.47 -5.71
N THR A 92 -13.00 -8.24 -5.44
CA THR A 92 -11.71 -7.94 -4.78
C THR A 92 -11.81 -6.60 -4.08
N MET A 93 -11.27 -6.51 -2.87
CA MET A 93 -11.31 -5.30 -2.04
C MET A 93 -9.91 -4.93 -1.59
N GLY A 94 -9.59 -3.64 -1.62
CA GLY A 94 -8.48 -3.08 -0.88
C GLY A 94 -9.02 -2.35 0.33
N LEU A 95 -8.65 -2.76 1.54
CA LEU A 95 -8.98 -2.03 2.76
C LEU A 95 -7.77 -1.19 3.17
N SER A 96 -7.74 0.09 2.77
CA SER A 96 -6.60 0.99 3.02
C SER A 96 -6.60 1.58 4.44
N LEU A 97 -6.78 0.74 5.46
CA LEU A 97 -6.72 1.11 6.88
C LEU A 97 -5.66 0.26 7.59
N LEU A 98 -4.77 0.93 8.34
CA LEU A 98 -3.66 0.28 9.03
C LEU A 98 -4.07 -0.08 10.46
N TYR A 99 -4.05 -1.37 10.79
CA TYR A 99 -4.41 -1.89 12.12
C TYR A 99 -3.21 -2.52 12.82
N PRO A 100 -2.26 -1.74 13.37
CA PRO A 100 -1.03 -2.29 13.94
C PRO A 100 -1.26 -3.18 15.17
N SER A 101 -2.34 -2.92 15.91
CA SER A 101 -2.69 -3.64 17.14
C SER A 101 -4.18 -4.02 17.16
N ARG A 102 -4.57 -4.84 18.14
CA ARG A 102 -5.98 -5.12 18.45
C ARG A 102 -6.70 -3.87 18.95
N GLU A 103 -8.02 -3.83 18.78
CA GLU A 103 -8.84 -2.72 19.29
C GLU A 103 -8.84 -2.73 20.82
N ILE A 104 -8.67 -1.56 21.44
CA ILE A 104 -8.86 -1.40 22.89
C ILE A 104 -10.35 -1.18 23.12
N ASN A 105 -11.04 -2.20 23.62
CA ASN A 105 -12.48 -2.15 23.88
C ASN A 105 -12.76 -2.40 25.38
N PRO A 106 -12.92 -1.35 26.20
CA PRO A 106 -13.20 -1.49 27.64
C PRO A 106 -14.48 -2.27 27.94
N GLY A 107 -15.52 -2.11 27.10
CA GLY A 107 -16.77 -2.84 27.27
C GLY A 107 -16.59 -4.35 27.07
N LEU A 108 -15.77 -4.75 26.10
CA LEU A 108 -15.44 -6.16 25.89
C LEU A 108 -14.72 -6.74 27.11
N GLU A 109 -13.75 -6.01 27.66
CA GLU A 109 -13.00 -6.46 28.84
C GLU A 109 -13.87 -6.53 30.11
N GLU A 110 -14.77 -5.57 30.30
CA GLU A 110 -15.70 -5.58 31.44
C GLU A 110 -16.63 -6.80 31.40
N ILE A 111 -17.21 -7.12 30.23
CA ILE A 111 -18.06 -8.30 30.10
C ILE A 111 -17.24 -9.60 30.28
N ARG A 112 -15.97 -9.63 29.85
CA ARG A 112 -15.07 -10.77 30.11
C ARG A 112 -14.85 -10.95 31.60
N PHE A 113 -14.58 -9.86 32.32
CA PHE A 113 -14.40 -9.86 33.76
C PHE A 113 -15.65 -10.40 34.48
N ILE A 114 -16.83 -9.82 34.21
CA ILE A 114 -18.11 -10.26 34.81
C ILE A 114 -18.34 -11.76 34.55
N LYS A 115 -18.08 -12.25 33.33
CA LYS A 115 -18.24 -13.66 33.00
C LYS A 115 -17.27 -14.57 33.78
N GLN A 116 -16.04 -14.12 34.01
CA GLN A 116 -15.03 -14.85 34.80
C GLN A 116 -15.33 -14.83 36.30
N SER A 117 -16.01 -13.79 36.80
CA SER A 117 -16.41 -13.67 38.20
C SER A 117 -17.66 -14.49 38.57
N LEU A 118 -18.35 -15.10 37.60
CA LEU A 118 -19.49 -15.97 37.89
C LEU A 118 -19.05 -17.25 38.64
N PRO A 119 -19.84 -17.74 39.61
CA PRO A 119 -19.47 -18.91 40.38
C PRO A 119 -19.40 -20.16 39.48
N PRO A 120 -18.29 -20.92 39.49
CA PRO A 120 -18.10 -22.06 38.59
C PRO A 120 -19.02 -23.24 38.90
N LYS A 121 -19.56 -23.32 40.12
CA LYS A 121 -20.51 -24.36 40.57
C LYS A 121 -21.71 -23.70 41.23
N PRO A 122 -22.76 -23.36 40.46
CA PRO A 122 -23.95 -22.71 41.00
C PRO A 122 -24.81 -23.67 41.84
N SER A 123 -25.47 -23.13 42.87
CA SER A 123 -26.45 -23.90 43.65
C SER A 123 -27.63 -24.32 42.78
N ARG A 124 -28.40 -25.33 43.21
CA ARG A 124 -29.53 -25.86 42.42
C ARG A 124 -30.59 -24.79 42.11
N ALA A 125 -30.79 -23.84 43.01
CA ALA A 125 -31.72 -22.73 42.84
C ALA A 125 -31.24 -21.70 41.80
N GLU A 126 -29.92 -21.44 41.74
CA GLU A 126 -29.33 -20.41 40.87
C GLU A 126 -28.99 -20.92 39.46
N ARG A 127 -28.92 -22.25 39.26
CA ARG A 127 -28.53 -22.89 38.00
C ARG A 127 -29.25 -22.33 36.78
N LYS A 128 -30.56 -22.10 36.87
CA LYS A 128 -31.36 -21.60 35.74
C LYS A 128 -30.97 -20.16 35.41
N SER A 129 -31.01 -19.27 36.40
CA SER A 129 -30.70 -17.84 36.23
C SER A 129 -29.25 -17.61 35.80
N LEU A 130 -28.29 -18.32 36.39
CA LEU A 130 -26.87 -18.21 36.00
C LEU A 130 -26.61 -18.76 34.60
N LYS A 131 -27.35 -19.79 34.17
CA LYS A 131 -27.30 -20.24 32.78
C LYS A 131 -27.77 -19.14 31.83
N GLU A 132 -28.92 -18.51 32.11
CA GLU A 132 -29.46 -17.40 31.30
C GLU A 132 -28.48 -16.21 31.25
N ILE A 133 -27.92 -15.79 32.39
CA ILE A 133 -26.90 -14.74 32.45
C ILE A 133 -25.66 -15.13 31.63
N SER A 134 -25.19 -16.37 31.76
CA SER A 134 -24.00 -16.84 31.03
C SER A 134 -24.20 -16.81 29.50
N VAL A 135 -25.43 -17.08 29.03
CA VAL A 135 -25.80 -17.00 27.62
C VAL A 135 -25.78 -15.54 27.17
N ASN A 136 -26.46 -14.65 27.88
CA ASN A 136 -26.50 -13.21 27.56
C ASN A 136 -25.11 -12.57 27.55
N LEU A 137 -24.25 -12.91 28.51
CA LEU A 137 -22.86 -12.45 28.54
C LEU A 137 -22.06 -13.00 27.35
N THR A 138 -22.30 -14.25 26.96
CA THR A 138 -21.63 -14.84 25.77
C THR A 138 -22.06 -14.13 24.48
N GLU A 139 -23.34 -13.80 24.34
CA GLU A 139 -23.84 -13.02 23.20
C GLU A 139 -23.28 -11.58 23.21
N ALA A 140 -23.19 -10.96 24.38
CA ALA A 140 -22.58 -9.64 24.53
C ALA A 140 -21.10 -9.65 24.11
N LEU A 141 -20.32 -10.66 24.55
CA LEU A 141 -18.93 -10.84 24.13
C LEU A 141 -18.80 -10.95 22.62
N GLN A 142 -19.66 -11.73 21.96
CA GLN A 142 -19.65 -11.86 20.50
C GLN A 142 -19.95 -10.53 19.79
N ARG A 143 -20.91 -9.75 20.30
CA ARG A 143 -21.27 -8.44 19.73
C ARG A 143 -20.20 -7.38 19.95
N LEU A 144 -19.46 -7.45 21.06
CA LEU A 144 -18.41 -6.48 21.41
C LEU A 144 -17.03 -6.85 20.86
N ASP A 145 -16.81 -8.10 20.45
CA ASP A 145 -15.54 -8.52 19.84
C ASP A 145 -15.46 -8.05 18.38
N HIS A 146 -15.21 -6.75 18.23
CA HIS A 146 -15.12 -6.06 16.94
C HIS A 146 -13.98 -6.59 16.07
N ASP A 147 -12.86 -6.99 16.69
CA ASP A 147 -11.72 -7.60 15.99
C ASP A 147 -12.12 -8.95 15.39
N GLN A 148 -12.80 -9.82 16.14
CA GLN A 148 -13.27 -11.10 15.59
C GLN A 148 -14.27 -10.92 14.47
N GLN A 149 -15.13 -9.90 14.55
CA GLN A 149 -16.04 -9.55 13.46
C GLN A 149 -15.27 -9.15 12.20
N LEU A 150 -14.25 -8.28 12.32
CA LEU A 150 -13.43 -7.85 11.19
C LEU A 150 -12.62 -9.02 10.59
N ILE A 151 -11.99 -9.83 11.43
CA ILE A 151 -11.26 -11.04 11.01
C ILE A 151 -12.18 -11.98 10.23
N SER A 152 -13.40 -12.20 10.73
CA SER A 152 -14.38 -13.08 10.09
C SER A 152 -14.86 -12.52 8.75
N ALA A 153 -15.12 -11.22 8.67
CA ALA A 153 -15.50 -10.54 7.44
C ALA A 153 -14.40 -10.61 6.37
N VAL A 154 -13.15 -10.31 6.75
CA VAL A 154 -11.98 -10.40 5.86
C VAL A 154 -11.74 -11.83 5.37
N ARG A 155 -11.90 -12.81 6.26
CA ARG A 155 -11.80 -14.24 5.90
C ARG A 155 -12.87 -14.63 4.88
N ALA A 156 -14.13 -14.24 5.11
CA ALA A 156 -15.26 -14.56 4.24
C ALA A 156 -15.10 -13.97 2.84
N ALA A 157 -14.58 -12.74 2.75
CA ALA A 157 -14.32 -12.06 1.49
C ALA A 157 -13.20 -12.70 0.63
N ARG A 158 -12.24 -13.43 1.24
CA ARG A 158 -11.08 -14.15 0.64
C ARG A 158 -10.08 -13.31 -0.19
N ARG A 159 -10.49 -12.17 -0.74
CA ARG A 159 -9.72 -11.31 -1.65
C ARG A 159 -9.66 -9.87 -1.14
N VAL A 160 -9.52 -9.72 0.17
CA VAL A 160 -9.18 -8.44 0.80
C VAL A 160 -7.67 -8.27 0.82
N VAL A 161 -7.19 -7.15 0.30
CA VAL A 161 -5.80 -6.72 0.44
C VAL A 161 -5.70 -5.74 1.60
N LEU A 162 -4.76 -5.96 2.52
CA LEU A 162 -4.49 -5.06 3.63
C LEU A 162 -3.19 -4.28 3.41
N PRO A 163 -3.05 -3.09 4.02
CA PRO A 163 -1.94 -2.21 3.77
C PRO A 163 -0.76 -2.56 4.66
N LEU A 164 0.43 -2.43 4.09
CA LEU A 164 1.69 -2.32 4.80
C LEU A 164 2.15 -0.86 4.72
N ARG A 165 2.92 -0.41 5.70
CA ARG A 165 3.62 0.87 5.63
C ARG A 165 5.08 0.65 6.00
N PHE A 166 5.97 0.91 5.07
CA PHE A 166 7.41 0.86 5.30
C PHE A 166 7.97 2.23 5.70
N THR A 167 9.03 2.23 6.49
CA THR A 167 9.85 3.42 6.73
C THR A 167 11.01 3.42 5.74
N LEU A 168 11.00 4.38 4.80
CA LEU A 168 11.98 4.50 3.70
C LEU A 168 13.27 5.19 4.17
N GLU A 169 13.83 4.69 5.26
CA GLU A 169 15.10 5.13 5.83
C GLU A 169 16.10 3.99 5.72
N ASP A 170 17.38 4.31 5.92
CA ASP A 170 18.42 3.29 5.99
C ASP A 170 18.06 2.28 7.10
N PRO A 171 18.34 0.98 6.89
CA PRO A 171 18.10 -0.03 7.91
C PRO A 171 18.78 0.38 9.22
N PRO A 172 18.09 0.26 10.37
CA PRO A 172 18.72 0.53 11.65
C PRO A 172 19.93 -0.39 11.84
N ASP A 173 20.93 0.08 12.60
CA ASP A 173 22.11 -0.73 12.94
C ASP A 173 21.72 -2.03 13.67
N SER A 174 20.57 -2.02 14.37
CA SER A 174 19.97 -3.21 14.97
C SER A 174 19.25 -4.05 13.92
N LYS A 175 19.52 -5.37 13.93
CA LYS A 175 18.81 -6.30 13.05
C LYS A 175 17.31 -6.30 13.40
N PRO A 176 16.41 -6.02 12.43
CA PRO A 176 14.99 -6.08 12.68
C PRO A 176 14.55 -7.52 13.00
N PRO A 177 13.41 -7.71 13.69
CA PRO A 177 12.85 -9.03 13.92
C PRO A 177 12.65 -9.80 12.61
N PRO A 178 12.84 -11.13 12.60
CA PRO A 178 12.66 -11.92 11.39
C PRO A 178 11.23 -11.81 10.86
N LEU A 179 11.09 -11.82 9.54
CA LEU A 179 9.78 -11.83 8.89
C LEU A 179 8.95 -13.01 9.37
N SER A 180 7.68 -12.74 9.69
CA SER A 180 6.72 -13.82 9.94
C SER A 180 6.53 -14.66 8.67
N ALA A 181 6.16 -15.93 8.84
CA ALA A 181 5.87 -16.82 7.70
C ALA A 181 4.83 -16.20 6.74
N TRP A 182 3.85 -15.47 7.29
CA TRP A 182 2.82 -14.82 6.50
C TRP A 182 3.34 -13.63 5.68
N LEU A 183 4.24 -12.80 6.22
CA LEU A 183 4.92 -11.75 5.45
C LEU A 183 5.83 -12.35 4.37
N GLY A 184 6.51 -13.46 4.67
CA GLY A 184 7.30 -14.21 3.70
C GLY A 184 6.48 -14.66 2.48
N LEU A 185 5.24 -15.13 2.70
CA LEU A 185 4.31 -15.52 1.62
C LEU A 185 3.78 -14.34 0.79
N ASN A 186 3.85 -13.11 1.32
CA ASN A 186 3.43 -11.89 0.65
C ASN A 186 4.59 -11.09 0.04
N SER A 187 5.77 -11.70 -0.03
CA SER A 187 6.97 -11.09 -0.59
C SER A 187 7.70 -12.03 -1.54
N LEU A 188 8.53 -11.46 -2.39
CA LEU A 188 9.30 -12.16 -3.39
C LEU A 188 10.78 -12.22 -3.01
N ASP A 189 11.43 -13.30 -3.41
CA ASP A 189 12.89 -13.31 -3.49
C ASP A 189 13.28 -12.57 -4.79
N PRO A 190 14.08 -11.49 -4.72
CA PRO A 190 14.57 -10.75 -5.88
C PRO A 190 15.13 -11.64 -7.00
N LYS A 191 15.78 -12.76 -6.64
CA LYS A 191 16.39 -13.69 -7.58
C LYS A 191 15.39 -14.54 -8.34
N SER A 192 14.15 -14.65 -7.85
CA SER A 192 13.12 -15.53 -8.45
C SER A 192 12.41 -14.89 -9.65
N TYR A 193 12.49 -13.56 -9.80
CA TYR A 193 11.71 -12.83 -10.82
C TYR A 193 12.56 -11.88 -11.66
N SER A 194 13.79 -11.60 -11.24
CA SER A 194 14.73 -10.75 -11.96
C SER A 194 15.50 -11.55 -13.00
N ASN A 195 15.35 -11.20 -14.27
CA ASN A 195 16.19 -11.74 -15.35
C ASN A 195 17.58 -11.09 -15.41
N ASP A 196 17.83 -10.05 -14.60
CA ASP A 196 19.16 -9.46 -14.47
C ASP A 196 20.12 -10.44 -13.77
N GLN A 197 21.29 -10.69 -14.38
CA GLN A 197 22.30 -11.57 -13.81
C GLN A 197 22.75 -11.09 -12.42
N PRO A 198 22.99 -12.02 -11.46
CA PRO A 198 23.47 -11.69 -10.13
C PRO A 198 24.93 -11.23 -10.21
N GLY A 199 25.15 -9.94 -10.45
CA GLY A 199 26.51 -9.40 -10.59
C GLY A 199 26.65 -7.88 -10.56
N LEU A 200 25.55 -7.12 -10.65
CA LEU A 200 25.59 -5.65 -10.57
C LEU A 200 24.97 -5.14 -9.26
N ASN A 201 25.38 -5.73 -8.14
CA ASN A 201 25.51 -4.95 -6.92
C ASN A 201 26.73 -4.04 -7.10
N HIS A 202 26.60 -2.98 -7.91
CA HIS A 202 27.44 -1.82 -7.67
C HIS A 202 27.00 -1.28 -6.31
N ASP A 203 27.70 -1.73 -5.27
CA ASP A 203 27.93 -0.94 -4.08
C ASP A 203 28.65 0.33 -4.56
N ASP A 204 27.89 1.24 -5.17
CA ASP A 204 28.37 2.50 -5.70
C ASP A 204 28.43 3.53 -4.57
N SER A 205 29.00 3.09 -3.44
CA SER A 205 29.31 3.91 -2.27
C SER A 205 30.22 5.10 -2.63
N ARG A 206 30.85 5.07 -3.81
CA ARG A 206 31.65 6.15 -4.40
C ARG A 206 30.86 7.14 -5.26
N TYR A 207 29.61 6.84 -5.65
CA TYR A 207 28.75 7.69 -6.51
C TYR A 207 27.40 7.97 -5.85
N ARG A 208 27.42 8.32 -4.56
CA ARG A 208 26.24 8.66 -3.74
C ARG A 208 25.29 9.72 -4.32
N GLY A 209 25.69 10.46 -5.37
CA GLY A 209 24.92 11.58 -5.92
C GLY A 209 24.43 11.46 -7.37
N ILE A 210 24.83 10.47 -8.16
CA ILE A 210 24.89 10.70 -9.63
C ILE A 210 23.84 9.95 -10.46
N LEU A 211 23.31 8.81 -9.99
CA LEU A 211 22.21 8.11 -10.65
C LEU A 211 21.25 7.51 -9.61
N LYS A 212 20.03 8.08 -9.48
CA LYS A 212 18.95 7.58 -8.61
C LYS A 212 18.34 6.26 -9.14
N THR A 213 19.15 5.23 -9.40
CA THR A 213 18.69 3.91 -9.88
C THR A 213 18.66 2.86 -8.79
N ARG A 214 18.85 3.24 -7.51
CA ARG A 214 18.78 2.29 -6.40
C ARG A 214 17.34 1.82 -6.21
N LYS A 215 17.14 0.50 -6.10
CA LYS A 215 15.87 -0.08 -5.65
C LYS A 215 15.46 0.57 -4.33
N VAL A 216 14.17 0.82 -4.16
CA VAL A 216 13.65 1.45 -2.93
C VAL A 216 13.76 0.44 -1.79
N THR A 217 14.58 0.76 -0.78
CA THR A 217 14.78 -0.06 0.41
C THR A 217 14.08 0.55 1.62
N ALA A 218 13.77 -0.27 2.62
CA ALA A 218 13.17 0.17 3.87
C ALA A 218 13.91 -0.39 5.10
N GLY A 219 13.93 0.39 6.18
CA GLY A 219 14.47 0.00 7.48
C GLY A 219 13.41 -0.42 8.50
N GLY A 220 12.16 0.03 8.32
CA GLY A 220 11.06 -0.25 9.25
C GLY A 220 9.80 -0.75 8.56
N LEU A 221 8.95 -1.46 9.29
CA LEU A 221 7.67 -1.99 8.81
C LEU A 221 6.59 -1.84 9.88
N ILE A 222 5.46 -1.24 9.48
CA ILE A 222 4.19 -1.30 10.19
C ILE A 222 3.24 -2.17 9.37
N GLN A 223 2.66 -3.19 10.02
CA GLN A 223 1.77 -4.16 9.40
C GLN A 223 0.50 -4.34 10.24
N PRO A 224 -0.59 -4.90 9.67
CA PRO A 224 -1.74 -5.27 10.47
C PRO A 224 -1.40 -6.39 11.46
N TYR A 225 -2.05 -6.38 12.62
CA TYR A 225 -1.89 -7.43 13.65
C TYR A 225 -2.09 -8.83 13.06
N GLU A 226 -1.37 -9.81 13.61
CA GLU A 226 -1.14 -11.09 12.96
C GLU A 226 -2.43 -11.86 12.63
N GLU A 227 -3.39 -11.90 13.56
CA GLU A 227 -4.63 -12.67 13.37
C GLU A 227 -5.47 -12.15 12.20
N LEU A 228 -5.46 -10.84 11.97
CA LEU A 228 -6.14 -10.23 10.82
C LEU A 228 -5.35 -10.44 9.53
N SER A 229 -4.03 -10.18 9.57
CA SER A 229 -3.13 -10.37 8.43
C SER A 229 -3.28 -11.76 7.83
N ARG A 230 -3.27 -12.81 8.67
CA ARG A 230 -3.39 -14.22 8.22
C ARG A 230 -4.72 -14.58 7.54
N LYS A 231 -5.76 -13.75 7.67
CA LYS A 231 -7.05 -13.95 6.98
C LYS A 231 -7.19 -13.12 5.72
N ALA A 232 -6.29 -12.16 5.48
CA ALA A 232 -6.28 -11.36 4.27
C ALA A 232 -5.93 -12.22 3.04
N GLY A 233 -6.38 -11.76 1.87
CA GLY A 233 -6.05 -12.38 0.59
C GLY A 233 -4.65 -12.01 0.08
N ALA A 234 -4.11 -10.86 0.51
CA ALA A 234 -2.74 -10.40 0.29
C ALA A 234 -2.41 -9.19 1.19
N LEU A 235 -1.12 -8.85 1.28
CA LEU A 235 -0.60 -7.64 1.91
C LEU A 235 0.20 -6.83 0.88
N GLY A 236 0.07 -5.49 0.88
CA GLY A 236 0.84 -4.63 -0.03
C GLY A 236 1.06 -3.23 0.53
N HIS A 237 2.15 -2.58 0.13
CA HIS A 237 2.56 -1.32 0.75
C HIS A 237 1.81 -0.10 0.20
N THR A 238 1.56 0.88 1.07
CA THR A 238 0.89 2.16 0.72
C THR A 238 1.89 3.33 0.61
N ASN A 239 3.19 3.02 0.57
CA ASN A 239 4.24 4.01 0.41
C ASN A 239 4.08 4.81 -0.88
N ILE A 240 4.18 6.13 -0.74
CA ILE A 240 4.25 7.11 -1.82
C ILE A 240 5.57 7.84 -1.68
N ILE A 241 6.15 8.22 -2.82
CA ILE A 241 7.34 9.06 -2.87
C ILE A 241 6.91 10.39 -3.46
N VAL A 242 7.17 11.45 -2.72
CA VAL A 242 6.85 12.82 -3.14
C VAL A 242 8.08 13.37 -3.85
N GLU A 243 7.89 13.95 -5.03
CA GLU A 243 8.96 14.61 -5.77
C GLU A 243 9.36 15.92 -5.08
N SER A 244 10.48 16.52 -5.51
CA SER A 244 11.01 17.76 -4.90
C SER A 244 10.05 18.95 -4.94
N ASP A 245 9.06 18.93 -5.83
CA ASP A 245 8.03 19.95 -5.98
C ASP A 245 6.74 19.64 -5.19
N GLY A 246 6.74 18.59 -4.36
CA GLY A 246 5.58 18.22 -3.55
C GLY A 246 4.52 17.36 -4.28
N VAL A 247 4.72 17.06 -5.56
CA VAL A 247 3.76 16.27 -6.35
C VAL A 247 4.16 14.80 -6.36
N VAL A 248 3.19 13.92 -6.20
CA VAL A 248 3.40 12.47 -6.35
C VAL A 248 3.22 12.12 -7.83
N ARG A 249 4.32 11.92 -8.57
CA ARG A 249 4.25 11.48 -9.99
C ARG A 249 4.57 10.01 -10.20
N LYS A 250 5.27 9.40 -9.23
CA LYS A 250 5.74 8.03 -9.31
C LYS A 250 5.32 7.26 -8.07
N MET A 251 5.09 5.97 -8.25
CA MET A 251 4.83 5.04 -7.16
C MET A 251 5.80 3.86 -7.26
N PRO A 252 6.55 3.53 -6.20
CA PRO A 252 7.33 2.31 -6.18
C PRO A 252 6.38 1.11 -6.27
N LEU A 253 6.59 0.19 -7.21
CA LEU A 253 5.82 -1.05 -7.26
C LEU A 253 6.37 -2.12 -6.34
N LEU A 254 7.67 -2.04 -6.04
CA LEU A 254 8.41 -2.95 -5.19
C LEU A 254 9.19 -2.14 -4.15
N ILE A 255 9.13 -2.58 -2.89
CA ILE A 255 10.01 -2.11 -1.82
C ILE A 255 10.77 -3.31 -1.26
N ASN A 256 12.09 -3.17 -1.18
CA ASN A 256 12.94 -4.17 -0.58
C ASN A 256 13.01 -3.98 0.94
N TYR A 257 12.66 -5.02 1.68
CA TYR A 257 12.76 -5.08 3.14
C TYR A 257 13.26 -6.46 3.56
N GLN A 258 14.35 -6.51 4.33
CA GLN A 258 15.02 -7.74 4.73
C GLN A 258 15.34 -8.68 3.55
N SER A 259 15.89 -8.14 2.46
CA SER A 259 16.24 -8.89 1.22
C SER A 259 15.05 -9.53 0.50
N ARG A 260 13.81 -9.11 0.80
CA ARG A 260 12.61 -9.53 0.09
C ARG A 260 11.86 -8.34 -0.46
N ASP A 261 11.23 -8.51 -1.61
CA ASP A 261 10.48 -7.45 -2.27
C ASP A 261 9.00 -7.56 -1.99
N PHE A 262 8.41 -6.46 -1.56
CA PHE A 262 6.99 -6.34 -1.24
C PHE A 262 6.32 -5.47 -2.31
N LEU A 263 5.19 -5.95 -2.82
CA LEU A 263 4.44 -5.23 -3.85
C LEU A 263 3.65 -4.07 -3.25
N SER A 264 3.41 -3.04 -4.06
CA SER A 264 2.48 -1.97 -3.70
C SER A 264 1.07 -2.51 -3.48
N PHE A 265 0.32 -1.82 -2.64
CA PHE A 265 -1.06 -2.14 -2.29
C PHE A 265 -1.95 -2.19 -3.54
N ALA A 266 -1.82 -1.19 -4.42
CA ALA A 266 -2.57 -1.14 -5.67
C ALA A 266 -2.22 -2.33 -6.59
N LEU A 267 -0.94 -2.68 -6.70
CA LEU A 267 -0.51 -3.83 -7.50
C LEU A 267 -1.03 -5.15 -6.95
N GLN A 268 -1.07 -5.32 -5.62
CA GLN A 268 -1.67 -6.49 -4.98
C GLN A 268 -3.18 -6.57 -5.24
N VAL A 269 -3.90 -5.45 -5.19
CA VAL A 269 -5.33 -5.41 -5.53
C VAL A 269 -5.55 -5.82 -7.00
N ALA A 270 -4.80 -5.24 -7.93
CA ALA A 270 -4.88 -5.58 -9.35
C ALA A 270 -4.55 -7.06 -9.62
N ARG A 271 -3.49 -7.58 -8.97
CA ARG A 271 -3.08 -8.98 -9.04
C ARG A 271 -4.19 -9.92 -8.54
N LYS A 272 -4.78 -9.61 -7.37
CA LYS A 272 -5.86 -10.41 -6.77
C LYS A 272 -7.13 -10.39 -7.60
N HIS A 273 -7.46 -9.24 -8.20
CA HIS A 273 -8.57 -9.10 -9.14
C HIS A 273 -8.33 -9.94 -10.41
N SER A 274 -7.12 -9.92 -10.96
CA SER A 274 -6.78 -10.65 -12.18
C SER A 274 -6.50 -12.15 -11.97
N GLY A 275 -6.54 -12.63 -10.72
CA GLY A 275 -6.25 -14.03 -10.39
C GLY A 275 -4.79 -14.45 -10.59
N VAL A 276 -3.87 -13.49 -10.71
CA VAL A 276 -2.44 -13.75 -10.94
C VAL A 276 -1.74 -14.13 -9.62
N ARG A 277 -0.82 -15.09 -9.67
CA ARG A 277 -0.05 -15.47 -8.47
C ARG A 277 1.14 -14.55 -8.32
N LEU A 278 1.60 -14.37 -7.08
CA LEU A 278 2.75 -13.53 -6.78
C LEU A 278 4.01 -14.00 -7.53
N LYS A 279 4.22 -15.32 -7.61
CA LYS A 279 5.32 -15.96 -8.33
C LYS A 279 5.24 -15.89 -9.86
N ASP A 280 4.15 -15.38 -10.41
CA ASP A 280 4.02 -15.16 -11.85
C ASP A 280 4.52 -13.75 -12.24
N LEU A 281 5.18 -13.04 -11.31
CA LEU A 281 5.85 -11.77 -11.55
C LEU A 281 7.17 -12.03 -12.29
N GLU A 282 7.41 -11.24 -13.33
CA GLU A 282 8.69 -11.16 -14.03
C GLU A 282 9.08 -9.69 -14.15
N THR A 283 10.38 -9.39 -14.11
CA THR A 283 10.89 -8.03 -14.35
C THR A 283 12.00 -8.01 -15.38
N GLY A 284 11.96 -7.02 -16.26
CA GLY A 284 13.08 -6.62 -17.09
C GLY A 284 13.82 -5.41 -16.52
N SER A 285 14.76 -4.89 -17.30
CA SER A 285 15.51 -3.66 -16.97
C SER A 285 14.61 -2.41 -16.94
N THR A 286 13.53 -2.42 -17.72
CA THR A 286 12.44 -1.43 -17.68
C THR A 286 11.14 -2.19 -17.87
N GLY A 287 10.26 -2.13 -16.87
CA GLY A 287 8.98 -2.83 -16.92
C GLY A 287 8.87 -3.96 -15.89
N LEU A 288 7.62 -4.20 -15.50
CA LEU A 288 7.21 -5.24 -14.58
C LEU A 288 6.00 -5.94 -15.19
N ASP A 289 6.12 -7.26 -15.37
CA ASP A 289 5.14 -8.09 -16.03
C ASP A 289 4.45 -9.03 -15.03
N LEU A 290 3.12 -9.05 -15.10
CA LEU A 290 2.23 -9.94 -14.36
C LEU A 290 1.34 -10.67 -15.36
N LYS A 291 1.91 -11.66 -16.04
CA LYS A 291 1.27 -12.40 -17.14
C LYS A 291 0.75 -11.49 -18.27
N ARG A 292 -0.53 -11.10 -18.19
CA ARG A 292 -1.22 -10.28 -19.20
C ARG A 292 -1.11 -8.78 -18.92
N LEU A 293 -0.62 -8.41 -17.73
CA LEU A 293 -0.45 -7.02 -17.32
C LEU A 293 1.03 -6.66 -17.42
N SER A 294 1.38 -5.84 -18.42
CA SER A 294 2.71 -5.26 -18.54
C SER A 294 2.67 -3.82 -18.06
N ILE A 295 3.50 -3.50 -17.08
CA ILE A 295 3.56 -2.19 -16.44
C ILE A 295 4.91 -1.55 -16.76
N PRO A 296 4.97 -0.47 -17.53
CA PRO A 296 6.21 0.27 -17.74
C PRO A 296 6.72 0.83 -16.41
N THR A 297 7.99 0.53 -16.10
CA THR A 297 8.66 1.05 -14.89
C THR A 297 10.02 1.62 -15.23
N GLU A 298 10.51 2.47 -14.35
CA GLU A 298 11.92 2.79 -14.27
C GLU A 298 12.74 1.59 -13.76
N LYS A 299 14.07 1.69 -13.81
CA LYS A 299 15.00 0.65 -13.34
C LYS A 299 14.83 0.29 -11.86
N ASN A 300 14.35 1.23 -11.05
CA ASN A 300 14.06 1.00 -9.63
C ASN A 300 12.65 0.42 -9.38
N HIS A 301 11.97 -0.04 -10.43
CA HIS A 301 10.59 -0.55 -10.43
C HIS A 301 9.52 0.48 -9.98
N SER A 302 9.81 1.78 -10.10
CA SER A 302 8.80 2.82 -9.92
C SER A 302 7.99 3.01 -11.20
N MET A 303 6.68 3.10 -11.06
CA MET A 303 5.74 3.35 -12.14
C MET A 303 5.31 4.82 -12.11
N PHE A 304 5.31 5.48 -13.26
CA PHE A 304 4.66 6.78 -13.41
C PHE A 304 3.15 6.66 -13.28
N ILE A 305 2.54 7.55 -12.53
CA ILE A 305 1.10 7.56 -12.31
C ILE A 305 0.43 8.25 -13.50
N ASP A 306 -0.53 7.56 -14.11
CA ASP A 306 -1.39 8.12 -15.14
C ASP A 306 -2.64 8.76 -14.51
N PHE A 307 -2.69 10.09 -14.50
CA PHE A 307 -3.81 10.87 -13.95
C PHE A 307 -4.99 11.02 -14.93
N SER A 308 -4.83 10.65 -16.20
CA SER A 308 -5.83 10.92 -17.25
C SER A 308 -7.17 10.21 -17.05
N GLY A 309 -7.20 9.13 -16.26
CA GLY A 309 -8.37 8.28 -16.07
C GLY A 309 -9.21 8.58 -14.84
N GLN A 310 -8.81 9.52 -13.97
CA GLN A 310 -9.41 9.64 -12.63
C GLN A 310 -10.92 9.89 -12.68
N LYS A 311 -11.39 10.86 -13.47
CA LYS A 311 -12.81 11.21 -13.58
C LYS A 311 -13.64 10.17 -14.34
N ALA A 312 -13.03 9.42 -15.25
CA ALA A 312 -13.72 8.47 -16.12
C ALA A 312 -13.83 7.06 -15.52
N ASN A 313 -12.86 6.67 -14.68
CA ASN A 313 -12.67 5.27 -14.29
C ASN A 313 -12.85 5.00 -12.79
N ILE A 314 -12.76 6.05 -11.96
CA ILE A 314 -12.88 5.95 -10.51
C ILE A 314 -14.19 6.60 -10.08
N ARG A 315 -15.08 5.78 -9.50
CA ARG A 315 -16.30 6.28 -8.86
C ARG A 315 -16.08 6.35 -7.36
N GLN A 316 -16.12 7.55 -6.80
CA GLN A 316 -16.11 7.74 -5.36
C GLN A 316 -17.54 7.69 -4.80
N ILE A 317 -17.70 7.03 -3.66
CA ILE A 317 -18.93 6.99 -2.87
C ILE A 317 -18.58 7.35 -1.43
N SER A 318 -19.42 8.17 -0.80
CA SER A 318 -19.27 8.68 0.57
C SER A 318 -20.43 8.22 1.44
#